data_AF-A0A4T0UTJ1-F1
#
_entry.id   AF-A0A4T0UTJ1-F1
#
_cell.length_a   1.000
_cell.length_b   1.000
_cell.length_c   1.000
_cell.angle_alpha   90.00
_cell.angle_beta   90.00
_cell.angle_gamma   90.00
#
_symmetry.space_group_name_H-M   'P 1'
#
loop_
_entity.id
_entity.type
_entity.pdbx_description
1 polymer ?
#
loop_
_entity_poly.entity_id
_entity_poly.type
_entity_poly.pdbx_seq_one_letter_code
_entity_poly.pdbx_strand_id
1 'polypeptide(L)'
;MRPPIIVSLLDTDLYKFTMLQAVLHHFPAAHGEYALVCRRPPSRPLAQLQDALEAELDALCQLRFSADELAYLRTLRYIKPDFVDYLELFHLQRRFVRVFTDGDTLKVEIAGPMIQAMFFEIFVLAIVGELYFREDDGPAVRAEGRRRLSHKVAQLRTFIDGDGVEDGYPLLLSDFGTRRRFARDWQHEVVATLARQLPEAFRGTSNVALARELNLTPIGTMAHEFIRASSGKYTTTASCAEMDSILSSSRRSLGVLHDPSRFTPAHA
;
A
#
# COMPACT_ATOMS: atom_id res chain seq x y z
N MET A 1 8.28 -17.60 19.53
CA MET A 1 7.31 -16.82 18.73
C MET A 1 7.99 -16.42 17.43
N ARG A 2 7.29 -16.44 16.29
CA ARG A 2 7.83 -15.91 15.02
C ARG A 2 7.90 -14.37 15.11
N PRO A 3 8.84 -13.72 14.40
CA PRO A 3 8.91 -12.26 14.38
C PRO A 3 7.63 -11.65 13.76
N PRO A 4 7.26 -10.41 14.11
CA PRO A 4 6.14 -9.71 13.50
C PRO A 4 6.24 -9.62 11.97
N ILE A 5 5.09 -9.66 11.29
CA ILE A 5 4.98 -9.52 9.84
C ILE A 5 5.43 -8.12 9.42
N ILE A 6 4.92 -7.09 10.10
CA ILE A 6 5.31 -5.70 9.84
C ILE A 6 6.37 -5.30 10.87
N VAL A 7 7.52 -4.84 10.38
CA VAL A 7 8.66 -4.44 11.22
C VAL A 7 9.05 -2.97 11.04
N SER A 8 8.39 -2.26 10.12
CA SER A 8 8.61 -0.84 9.83
C SER A 8 7.30 -0.19 9.39
N LEU A 9 7.08 1.06 9.80
CA LEU A 9 5.96 1.88 9.31
C LEU A 9 6.18 2.37 7.86
N LEU A 10 7.37 2.18 7.27
CA LEU A 10 7.60 2.37 5.84
C LEU A 10 7.10 1.19 4.99
N ASP A 11 6.73 0.05 5.59
CA ASP A 11 6.22 -1.13 4.87
C ASP A 11 4.75 -0.94 4.43
N THR A 12 4.53 0.11 3.65
CA THR A 12 3.25 0.58 3.14
C THR A 12 3.45 1.30 1.82
N ASP A 13 2.36 1.58 1.11
CA ASP A 13 2.41 2.23 -0.19
C ASP A 13 2.65 3.75 -0.06
N LEU A 14 3.47 4.34 -0.94
CA LEU A 14 3.85 5.76 -0.93
C LEU A 14 2.65 6.70 -0.87
N TYR A 15 1.56 6.36 -1.58
CA TYR A 15 0.39 7.21 -1.63
C TYR A 15 -0.20 7.48 -0.24
N LYS A 16 -0.01 6.57 0.73
CA LYS A 16 -0.46 6.77 2.10
C LYS A 16 0.26 7.95 2.75
N PHE A 17 1.57 8.10 2.56
CA PHE A 17 2.30 9.27 3.07
C PHE A 17 1.82 10.57 2.42
N THR A 18 1.62 10.58 1.10
CA THR A 18 1.14 11.79 0.41
C THR A 18 -0.29 12.17 0.83
N MET A 19 -1.16 11.18 1.06
CA MET A 19 -2.51 11.41 1.56
C MET A 19 -2.52 11.86 3.02
N LEU A 20 -1.72 11.23 3.88
CA LEU A 20 -1.60 11.62 5.29
C LEU A 20 -1.12 13.07 5.44
N GLN A 21 -0.11 13.47 4.65
CA GLN A 21 0.36 14.84 4.61
C GLN A 21 -0.76 15.81 4.23
N ALA A 22 -1.52 15.49 3.18
CA ALA A 22 -2.66 16.32 2.77
C ALA A 22 -3.73 16.42 3.85
N VAL A 23 -4.07 15.30 4.51
CA VAL A 23 -5.03 15.29 5.63
C VAL A 23 -4.51 16.11 6.80
N LEU A 24 -3.24 16.00 7.17
CA LEU A 24 -2.66 16.78 8.27
C LEU A 24 -2.72 18.28 7.99
N HIS A 25 -2.38 18.71 6.77
CA HIS A 25 -2.30 20.13 6.42
C HIS A 25 -3.66 20.77 6.20
N HIS A 26 -4.65 20.03 5.72
CA HIS A 26 -5.91 20.61 5.26
C HIS A 26 -7.13 20.14 6.06
N PHE A 27 -7.09 18.93 6.61
CA PHE A 27 -8.24 18.33 7.31
C PHE A 27 -7.82 17.68 8.64
N PRO A 28 -7.12 18.39 9.54
CA PRO A 28 -6.57 17.79 10.76
C PRO A 28 -7.65 17.26 11.73
N ALA A 29 -8.88 17.79 11.64
CA ALA A 29 -10.02 17.34 12.45
C ALA A 29 -10.85 16.21 11.78
N ALA A 30 -10.50 15.78 10.57
CA ALA A 30 -11.26 14.77 9.85
C ALA A 30 -11.23 13.42 10.59
N HIS A 31 -12.37 12.73 10.53
CA HIS A 31 -12.54 11.38 11.04
C HIS A 31 -12.85 10.43 9.89
N GLY A 32 -12.42 9.18 10.02
CA GLY A 32 -12.63 8.14 9.02
C GLY A 32 -13.05 6.83 9.67
N GLU A 33 -13.90 6.10 8.95
CA GLU A 33 -14.35 4.76 9.31
C GLU A 33 -14.04 3.79 8.16
N TYR A 34 -13.43 2.67 8.48
CA TYR A 34 -13.02 1.63 7.53
C TYR A 34 -13.45 0.27 8.05
N ALA A 35 -13.81 -0.61 7.13
CA ALA A 35 -14.09 -1.99 7.44
C ALA A 35 -13.37 -2.91 6.46
N LEU A 36 -12.80 -4.00 6.97
CA LEU A 36 -12.29 -5.08 6.13
C LEU A 36 -13.46 -5.78 5.44
N VAL A 37 -13.41 -5.86 4.11
CA VAL A 37 -14.43 -6.54 3.31
C VAL A 37 -13.78 -7.61 2.43
N CYS A 38 -14.10 -8.87 2.73
CA CYS A 38 -13.77 -10.00 1.88
C CYS A 38 -14.82 -10.15 0.78
N ARG A 39 -14.47 -9.74 -0.46
CA ARG A 39 -15.41 -9.75 -1.59
C ARG A 39 -15.74 -11.14 -2.12
N ARG A 40 -14.89 -12.13 -1.84
CA ARG A 40 -15.10 -13.53 -2.20
C ARG A 40 -14.89 -14.39 -0.95
N PRO A 41 -15.71 -15.43 -0.76
CA PRO A 41 -15.52 -16.36 0.34
C PRO A 41 -14.17 -17.07 0.17
N PRO A 42 -13.29 -17.05 1.18
CA PRO A 42 -12.04 -17.79 1.15
C PRO A 42 -12.29 -19.29 1.29
N SER A 43 -11.31 -20.10 0.89
CA SER A 43 -11.41 -21.57 1.01
C SER A 43 -11.32 -22.08 2.46
N ARG A 44 -10.84 -21.24 3.38
CA ARG A 44 -10.72 -21.52 4.82
C ARG A 44 -11.38 -20.38 5.59
N PRO A 45 -12.07 -20.66 6.72
CA PRO A 45 -12.62 -19.63 7.60
C PRO A 45 -11.55 -18.61 8.01
N LEU A 46 -11.82 -17.32 7.89
CA LEU A 46 -10.88 -16.28 8.36
C LEU A 46 -11.00 -16.04 9.86
N ALA A 47 -12.10 -16.48 10.49
CA ALA A 47 -12.30 -16.35 11.93
C ALA A 47 -11.14 -16.93 12.74
N GLN A 48 -10.50 -18.00 12.25
CA GLN A 48 -9.33 -18.62 12.91
C GLN A 48 -8.11 -17.70 12.98
N LEU A 49 -8.06 -16.61 12.19
CA LEU A 49 -6.95 -15.67 12.18
C LEU A 49 -7.05 -14.60 13.26
N GLN A 50 -8.16 -14.53 14.01
CA GLN A 50 -8.42 -13.43 14.97
C GLN A 50 -7.27 -13.23 15.96
N ASP A 51 -6.91 -14.27 16.73
CA ASP A 51 -5.89 -14.15 17.78
C ASP A 51 -4.51 -13.78 17.22
N ALA A 52 -4.16 -14.33 16.05
CA ALA A 52 -2.91 -14.03 15.38
C ALA A 52 -2.90 -12.59 14.84
N LEU A 53 -4.02 -12.12 14.28
CA LEU A 53 -4.16 -10.73 13.83
C LEU A 53 -4.06 -9.76 15.01
N GLU A 54 -4.69 -10.08 16.15
CA GLU A 54 -4.61 -9.25 17.34
C GLU A 54 -3.17 -9.06 17.82
N ALA A 55 -2.38 -10.14 17.89
CA ALA A 55 -0.98 -10.08 18.26
C ALA A 55 -0.13 -9.24 17.26
N GLU A 56 -0.40 -9.36 15.96
CA GLU A 56 0.30 -8.58 14.93
C GLU A 56 -0.09 -7.09 14.97
N LEU A 57 -1.34 -6.76 15.30
CA LEU A 57 -1.79 -5.38 15.49
C LEU A 57 -1.19 -4.74 16.74
N ASP A 58 -1.04 -5.49 17.83
CA ASP A 58 -0.38 -5.02 19.04
C ASP A 58 1.09 -4.70 18.75
N ALA A 59 1.80 -5.58 18.02
CA ALA A 59 3.17 -5.35 17.57
C ALA A 59 3.27 -4.13 16.63
N LEU A 60 2.34 -4.00 15.66
CA LEU A 60 2.27 -2.86 14.74
C LEU A 60 2.15 -1.52 15.48
N CYS A 61 1.31 -1.46 16.54
CA CYS A 61 1.09 -0.23 17.32
C CYS A 61 2.30 0.17 18.19
N GLN A 62 3.24 -0.76 18.42
CA GLN A 62 4.50 -0.48 19.11
C GLN A 62 5.55 0.16 18.20
N LEU A 63 5.40 0.06 16.88
CA LEU A 63 6.37 0.61 15.94
C LEU A 63 6.44 2.14 16.01
N ARG A 64 7.63 2.67 15.76
CA ARG A 64 7.95 4.09 15.59
C ARG A 64 8.84 4.23 14.37
N PHE A 65 8.79 5.39 13.73
CA PHE A 65 9.77 5.70 12.70
C PHE A 65 11.15 5.88 13.33
N SER A 66 12.16 5.23 12.77
CA SER A 66 13.55 5.44 13.14
C SER A 66 14.11 6.72 12.50
N ALA A 67 15.21 7.23 13.05
CA ALA A 67 15.88 8.42 12.53
C ALA A 67 16.26 8.27 11.04
N ASP A 68 16.74 7.10 10.63
CA ASP A 68 17.15 6.84 9.25
C ASP A 68 15.95 6.76 8.28
N GLU A 69 14.80 6.28 8.76
CA GLU A 69 13.56 6.26 7.96
C GLU A 69 13.03 7.67 7.77
N LEU A 70 13.05 8.50 8.83
CA LEU A 70 12.67 9.91 8.74
C LEU A 70 13.63 10.69 7.83
N ALA A 71 14.94 10.45 7.94
CA ALA A 71 15.94 11.06 7.07
C ALA A 71 15.70 10.69 5.60
N TYR A 72 15.39 9.43 5.31
CA TYR A 72 15.01 8.99 3.97
C TYR A 72 13.75 9.73 3.47
N LEU A 73 12.69 9.83 4.29
CA LEU A 73 11.47 10.57 3.90
C LEU A 73 11.76 12.05 3.58
N ARG A 74 12.67 12.71 4.31
CA ARG A 74 13.09 14.10 4.01
C ARG A 74 13.77 14.26 2.64
N THR A 75 14.33 13.18 2.07
CA THR A 75 14.92 13.24 0.71
C THR A 75 13.86 13.30 -0.40
N LEU A 76 12.61 12.92 -0.09
CA LEU A 76 11.54 12.89 -1.07
C LEU A 76 10.98 14.30 -1.29
N ARG A 77 11.23 14.89 -2.47
CA ARG A 77 10.90 16.29 -2.81
C ARG A 77 9.46 16.75 -2.55
N TYR A 78 8.51 15.83 -2.44
CA TYR A 78 7.07 16.10 -2.25
C TYR A 78 6.61 15.87 -0.80
N ILE A 79 7.51 15.41 0.08
CA ILE A 79 7.29 15.27 1.51
C ILE A 79 7.84 16.54 2.19
N LYS A 80 6.98 17.27 2.91
CA LYS A 80 7.37 18.51 3.59
C LYS A 80 8.06 18.20 4.92
N PRO A 81 9.05 19.00 5.34
CA PRO A 81 9.78 18.76 6.59
C PRO A 81 8.88 18.68 7.83
N ASP A 82 7.88 19.56 7.94
CA ASP A 82 6.95 19.59 9.07
C ASP A 82 6.09 18.33 9.19
N PHE A 83 5.76 17.69 8.07
CA PHE A 83 5.10 16.39 8.08
C PHE A 83 6.04 15.28 8.60
N VAL A 84 7.33 15.33 8.26
CA VAL A 84 8.29 14.38 8.83
C VAL A 84 8.47 14.59 10.33
N ASP A 85 8.51 15.84 10.79
CA ASP A 85 8.59 16.17 12.22
C ASP A 85 7.34 15.67 12.97
N TYR A 86 6.16 15.73 12.35
CA TYR A 86 4.96 15.06 12.87
C TYR A 86 5.12 13.53 12.95
N LEU A 87 5.70 12.90 11.92
CA LEU A 87 5.91 11.45 11.89
C LEU A 87 6.87 10.97 12.98
N GLU A 88 7.81 11.79 13.42
CA GLU A 88 8.71 11.46 14.54
C GLU A 88 7.94 11.14 15.84
N LEU A 89 6.84 11.85 16.09
CA LEU A 89 5.97 11.64 17.25
C LEU A 89 4.84 10.63 16.97
N PHE A 90 4.62 10.32 15.69
CA PHE A 90 3.52 9.49 15.26
C PHE A 90 3.70 8.03 15.66
N HIS A 91 2.58 7.45 16.09
CA HIS A 91 2.42 6.01 16.16
C HIS A 91 0.96 5.63 16.03
N LEU A 92 0.73 4.42 15.52
CA LEU A 92 -0.59 3.84 15.43
C LEU A 92 -1.14 3.53 16.82
N GLN A 93 -2.39 3.93 17.07
CA GLN A 93 -3.03 3.69 18.37
C GLN A 93 -4.04 2.54 18.29
N ARG A 94 -3.77 1.51 19.09
CA ARG A 94 -4.55 0.26 19.13
C ARG A 94 -6.04 0.48 19.36
N ARG A 95 -6.44 1.51 20.12
CA ARG A 95 -7.85 1.82 20.44
C ARG A 95 -8.74 2.11 19.22
N PHE A 96 -8.15 2.45 18.07
CA PHE A 96 -8.91 2.79 16.87
C PHE A 96 -9.25 1.59 15.99
N VAL A 97 -8.76 0.38 16.31
CA VAL A 97 -9.02 -0.84 15.55
C VAL A 97 -9.79 -1.83 16.42
N ARG A 98 -10.84 -2.44 15.88
CA ARG A 98 -11.57 -3.53 16.52
C ARG A 98 -11.54 -4.75 15.62
N VAL A 99 -11.16 -5.90 16.18
CA VAL A 99 -11.20 -7.20 15.51
C VAL A 99 -12.22 -8.07 16.22
N PHE A 100 -13.08 -8.73 15.46
CA PHE A 100 -14.08 -9.67 15.98
C PHE A 100 -14.49 -10.65 14.89
N THR A 101 -15.27 -11.66 15.25
CA THR A 101 -15.79 -12.65 14.29
C THR A 101 -17.29 -12.66 14.25
N ASP A 102 -17.82 -13.08 13.10
CA ASP A 102 -19.23 -13.36 12.87
C ASP A 102 -19.31 -14.72 12.14
N GLY A 103 -19.51 -15.79 12.90
CA GLY A 103 -19.31 -17.17 12.45
C GLY A 103 -17.90 -17.37 11.91
N ASP A 104 -17.79 -17.82 10.66
CA ASP A 104 -16.53 -18.07 9.96
C ASP A 104 -15.86 -16.80 9.39
N THR A 105 -16.53 -15.64 9.51
CA THR A 105 -16.06 -14.38 8.95
C THR A 105 -15.25 -13.57 9.97
N LEU A 106 -14.05 -13.14 9.56
CA LEU A 106 -13.28 -12.15 10.29
C LEU A 106 -13.77 -10.74 9.96
N LYS A 107 -13.98 -9.92 10.99
CA LYS A 107 -14.35 -8.51 10.88
C LYS A 107 -13.25 -7.65 11.49
N VAL A 108 -12.86 -6.62 10.76
CA VAL A 108 -11.96 -5.57 11.25
C VAL A 108 -12.63 -4.24 10.97
N GLU A 109 -12.83 -3.44 12.01
CA GLU A 109 -13.39 -2.11 11.94
C GLU A 109 -12.35 -1.12 12.47
N ILE A 110 -12.20 0.01 11.79
CA ILE A 110 -11.24 1.05 12.15
C ILE A 110 -11.97 2.37 12.16
N ALA A 111 -11.98 3.06 13.30
CA ALA A 111 -12.69 4.34 13.44
C ALA A 111 -11.87 5.31 14.31
N GLY A 112 -11.69 6.55 13.83
CA GLY A 112 -10.94 7.57 14.56
C GLY A 112 -10.49 8.74 13.68
N PRO A 113 -9.52 9.54 14.15
CA PRO A 113 -8.90 10.58 13.34
C PRO A 113 -8.38 10.00 12.03
N MET A 114 -8.65 10.69 10.91
CA MET A 114 -8.40 10.17 9.57
C MET A 114 -6.93 9.77 9.36
N ILE A 115 -5.97 10.50 9.96
CA ILE A 115 -4.55 10.16 9.90
C ILE A 115 -4.25 8.79 10.53
N GLN A 116 -4.92 8.45 11.63
CA GLN A 116 -4.76 7.14 12.29
C GLN A 116 -5.48 6.06 11.48
N ALA A 117 -6.77 6.28 11.20
CA ALA A 117 -7.63 5.28 10.59
C ALA A 117 -7.16 4.88 9.18
N MET A 118 -6.78 5.86 8.36
CA MET A 118 -6.31 5.63 6.99
C MET A 118 -4.99 4.86 6.92
N PHE A 119 -4.10 5.06 7.91
CA PHE A 119 -2.76 4.46 7.86
C PHE A 119 -2.77 2.97 8.19
N PHE A 120 -3.78 2.47 8.91
CA PHE A 120 -3.96 1.05 9.18
C PHE A 120 -4.27 0.21 7.92
N GLU A 121 -4.88 0.77 6.86
CA GLU A 121 -5.44 -0.01 5.74
C GLU A 121 -4.44 -1.03 5.16
N ILE A 122 -3.26 -0.57 4.75
CA ILE A 122 -2.31 -1.43 4.04
C ILE A 122 -1.71 -2.47 4.99
N PHE A 123 -1.42 -2.09 6.24
CA PHE A 123 -0.90 -3.02 7.23
C PHE A 123 -1.89 -4.12 7.55
N VAL A 124 -3.16 -3.79 7.79
CA VAL A 124 -4.21 -4.78 8.08
C VAL A 124 -4.34 -5.75 6.90
N LEU A 125 -4.39 -5.25 5.67
CA LEU A 125 -4.52 -6.11 4.48
C LEU A 125 -3.29 -7.02 4.29
N ALA A 126 -2.08 -6.49 4.47
CA ALA A 126 -0.85 -7.26 4.35
C ALA A 126 -0.74 -8.33 5.45
N ILE A 127 -1.06 -7.99 6.70
CA ILE A 127 -1.05 -8.92 7.85
C ILE A 127 -2.06 -10.05 7.62
N VAL A 128 -3.32 -9.72 7.30
CA VAL A 128 -4.36 -10.73 7.06
C VAL A 128 -3.98 -11.65 5.89
N GLY A 129 -3.48 -11.06 4.79
CA GLY A 129 -3.03 -11.84 3.63
C GLY A 129 -1.90 -12.81 3.98
N GLU A 130 -0.87 -12.34 4.66
CA GLU A 130 0.28 -13.18 5.03
C GLU A 130 -0.09 -14.23 6.09
N LEU A 131 -0.92 -13.90 7.09
CA LEU A 131 -1.44 -14.88 8.05
C LEU A 131 -2.23 -15.99 7.35
N TYR A 132 -3.08 -15.63 6.38
CA TYR A 132 -3.87 -16.59 5.63
C TYR A 132 -3.00 -17.56 4.81
N PHE A 133 -1.99 -17.05 4.10
CA PHE A 133 -1.12 -17.86 3.25
C PHE A 133 0.00 -18.58 4.01
N ARG A 134 0.24 -18.23 5.28
CA ARG A 134 1.32 -18.79 6.11
C ARG A 134 1.28 -20.30 6.23
N GLU A 135 0.10 -20.91 6.23
CA GLU A 135 -0.08 -22.37 6.27
C GLU A 135 0.36 -23.05 4.98
N ASP A 136 0.25 -22.35 3.84
CA ASP A 136 0.61 -22.86 2.52
C ASP A 136 2.07 -22.58 2.16
N ASP A 137 2.74 -21.75 2.96
CA ASP A 137 4.12 -21.35 2.72
C ASP A 137 5.13 -22.46 3.05
N GLY A 138 5.45 -23.24 2.01
CA GLY A 138 6.46 -24.28 2.07
C GLY A 138 7.44 -24.25 0.89
N PRO A 139 8.52 -25.05 0.96
CA PRO A 139 9.58 -25.06 -0.07
C PRO A 139 9.06 -25.31 -1.50
N ALA A 140 8.05 -26.18 -1.65
CA ALA A 140 7.44 -26.47 -2.95
C ALA A 140 6.68 -25.28 -3.53
N VAL A 141 5.89 -24.57 -2.70
CA VAL A 141 5.15 -23.36 -3.11
C VAL A 141 6.12 -22.24 -3.48
N ARG A 142 7.19 -22.04 -2.69
CA ARG A 142 8.24 -21.07 -2.99
C ARG A 142 9.00 -21.41 -4.28
N ALA A 143 9.31 -22.68 -4.52
CA ALA A 143 9.93 -23.12 -5.76
C ALA A 143 9.04 -22.85 -6.98
N GLU A 144 7.74 -23.15 -6.87
CA GLU A 144 6.77 -22.85 -7.93
C GLU A 144 6.62 -21.34 -8.17
N GLY A 145 6.59 -20.54 -7.10
CA GLY A 145 6.61 -19.08 -7.18
C GLY A 145 7.82 -18.57 -7.98
N ARG A 146 9.03 -19.05 -7.66
CA ARG A 146 10.26 -18.71 -8.38
C ARG A 146 10.24 -19.13 -9.84
N ARG A 147 9.74 -20.33 -10.13
CA ARG A 147 9.60 -20.83 -11.50
C ARG A 147 8.69 -19.91 -12.32
N ARG A 148 7.53 -19.52 -11.77
CA ARG A 148 6.60 -18.60 -12.43
C ARG A 148 7.18 -17.20 -12.61
N LEU A 149 7.87 -16.67 -11.58
CA LEU A 149 8.55 -15.38 -11.66
C LEU A 149 9.58 -15.39 -12.79
N SER A 150 10.48 -16.38 -12.80
CA SER A 150 11.53 -16.51 -13.81
C SER A 150 10.96 -16.64 -15.22
N HIS A 151 9.89 -17.43 -15.39
CA HIS A 151 9.21 -17.57 -16.67
C HIS A 151 8.62 -16.24 -17.17
N LYS A 152 7.92 -15.49 -16.29
CA LYS A 152 7.36 -14.19 -16.66
C LYS A 152 8.44 -13.16 -16.97
N VAL A 153 9.54 -13.15 -16.24
CA VAL A 153 10.68 -12.27 -16.53
C VAL A 153 11.28 -12.59 -17.90
N ALA A 154 11.44 -13.87 -18.24
CA ALA A 154 11.90 -14.27 -19.56
C ALA A 154 10.94 -13.79 -20.67
N GLN A 155 9.63 -13.93 -20.48
CA GLN A 155 8.63 -13.42 -21.43
C GLN A 155 8.71 -11.90 -21.61
N LEU A 156 8.85 -11.15 -20.52
CA LEU A 156 9.01 -9.70 -20.55
C LEU A 156 10.29 -9.29 -21.28
N ARG A 157 11.40 -9.99 -21.03
CA ARG A 157 12.67 -9.74 -21.72
C ARG A 157 12.54 -9.97 -23.22
N THR A 158 11.96 -11.10 -23.64
CA THR A 158 11.71 -11.37 -25.06
C THR A 158 10.84 -10.29 -25.71
N PHE A 159 9.85 -9.76 -24.99
CA PHE A 159 9.01 -8.68 -25.49
C PHE A 159 9.77 -7.35 -25.63
N ILE A 160 10.64 -7.03 -24.67
CA ILE A 160 11.45 -5.80 -24.66
C ILE A 160 12.55 -5.84 -25.74
N ASP A 161 13.19 -6.99 -25.93
CA ASP A 161 14.32 -7.16 -26.87
C ASP A 161 13.85 -7.34 -28.33
N GLY A 162 12.59 -7.71 -28.56
CA GLY A 162 12.01 -7.91 -29.90
C GLY A 162 11.24 -6.69 -30.42
N ASP A 163 10.41 -6.90 -31.46
CA ASP A 163 9.56 -5.87 -32.07
C ASP A 163 8.32 -5.49 -31.21
N GLY A 164 8.27 -5.92 -29.94
CA GLY A 164 7.14 -5.68 -29.04
C GLY A 164 7.04 -4.23 -28.55
N VAL A 165 8.12 -3.47 -28.68
CA VAL A 165 8.20 -2.06 -28.32
C VAL A 165 8.26 -1.26 -29.61
N GLU A 166 7.16 -0.62 -30.00
CA GLU A 166 7.19 0.38 -31.07
C GLU A 166 8.11 1.53 -30.67
N ASP A 167 8.86 2.07 -31.63
CA ASP A 167 9.73 3.22 -31.41
C ASP A 167 8.98 4.35 -30.69
N GLY A 168 9.44 4.67 -29.47
CA GLY A 168 8.85 5.72 -28.63
C GLY A 168 7.86 5.27 -27.55
N TYR A 169 7.46 3.99 -27.49
CA TYR A 169 6.51 3.47 -26.49
C TYR A 169 7.08 2.33 -25.64
N PRO A 170 8.08 2.60 -24.77
CA PRO A 170 8.70 1.57 -23.94
C PRO A 170 7.71 0.93 -22.95
N LEU A 171 7.84 -0.37 -22.73
CA LEU A 171 7.14 -1.05 -21.64
C LEU A 171 7.69 -0.58 -20.28
N LEU A 172 6.83 -0.01 -19.45
CA LEU A 172 7.17 0.42 -18.10
C LEU A 172 6.42 -0.39 -17.05
N LEU A 173 7.16 -0.88 -16.05
CA LEU A 173 6.64 -1.72 -14.97
C LEU A 173 6.86 -1.06 -13.62
N SER A 174 5.95 -1.27 -12.68
CA SER A 174 6.11 -0.87 -11.28
C SER A 174 5.38 -1.84 -10.36
N ASP A 175 5.94 -2.07 -9.17
CA ASP A 175 5.30 -2.90 -8.15
C ASP A 175 4.26 -2.10 -7.35
N PHE A 176 3.05 -2.66 -7.24
CA PHE A 176 1.93 -2.18 -6.41
C PHE A 176 1.31 -3.34 -5.58
N GLY A 177 2.15 -4.32 -5.22
CA GLY A 177 1.74 -5.60 -4.65
C GLY A 177 1.49 -5.63 -3.14
N THR A 178 1.87 -4.59 -2.39
CA THR A 178 1.98 -4.60 -0.91
C THR A 178 0.73 -5.15 -0.21
N ARG A 179 -0.44 -4.58 -0.52
CA ARG A 179 -1.72 -4.90 0.15
C ARG A 179 -2.19 -6.35 0.02
N ARG A 180 -1.67 -7.11 -0.95
CA ARG A 180 -2.13 -8.48 -1.29
C ARG A 180 -0.94 -9.42 -1.55
N ARG A 181 0.22 -9.08 -1.00
CA ARG A 181 1.41 -9.93 -1.12
C ARG A 181 1.19 -11.27 -0.42
N PHE A 182 1.85 -12.30 -0.93
CA PHE A 182 1.85 -13.62 -0.31
C PHE A 182 2.57 -13.61 1.05
N ALA A 183 3.75 -12.98 1.08
CA ALA A 183 4.53 -12.73 2.27
C ALA A 183 5.44 -11.51 2.03
N ARG A 184 5.90 -10.87 3.10
CA ARG A 184 6.84 -9.73 3.04
C ARG A 184 8.12 -10.09 2.28
N ASP A 185 8.75 -11.21 2.65
CA ASP A 185 9.98 -11.68 2.04
C ASP A 185 9.79 -12.08 0.57
N TRP A 186 8.60 -12.57 0.21
CA TRP A 186 8.25 -12.88 -1.17
C TRP A 186 8.14 -11.62 -2.02
N GLN A 187 7.48 -10.57 -1.53
CA GLN A 187 7.42 -9.29 -2.24
C GLN A 187 8.84 -8.74 -2.46
N HIS A 188 9.69 -8.80 -1.43
CA HIS A 188 11.09 -8.41 -1.55
C HIS A 188 11.81 -9.21 -2.66
N GLU A 189 11.70 -10.55 -2.67
CA GLU A 189 12.31 -11.40 -3.71
C GLU A 189 11.84 -11.05 -5.12
N VAL A 190 10.54 -10.79 -5.30
CA VAL A 190 9.95 -10.38 -6.58
C VAL A 190 10.50 -9.03 -7.03
N VAL A 191 10.45 -8.02 -6.17
CA VAL A 191 10.89 -6.65 -6.50
C VAL A 191 12.39 -6.61 -6.80
N ALA A 192 13.21 -7.25 -5.97
CA ALA A 192 14.65 -7.34 -6.19
C ALA A 192 14.99 -8.07 -7.49
N THR A 193 14.22 -9.11 -7.85
CA THR A 193 14.40 -9.83 -9.12
C THR A 193 14.05 -8.95 -10.31
N LEU A 194 12.92 -8.24 -10.28
CA LEU A 194 12.51 -7.33 -11.36
C LEU A 194 13.49 -6.18 -11.55
N ALA A 195 13.93 -5.55 -10.46
CA ALA A 195 14.91 -4.46 -10.51
C ALA A 195 16.25 -4.91 -11.11
N ARG A 196 16.71 -6.11 -10.75
CA ARG A 196 17.98 -6.66 -11.26
C ARG A 196 17.89 -7.17 -12.70
N GLN A 197 16.78 -7.82 -13.06
CA GLN A 197 16.66 -8.52 -14.34
C GLN A 197 15.99 -7.69 -15.43
N LEU A 198 15.24 -6.64 -15.11
CA LEU A 198 14.57 -5.77 -16.07
C LEU A 198 14.82 -4.26 -15.76
N PRO A 199 16.08 -3.82 -15.56
CA PRO A 199 16.38 -2.44 -15.14
C PRO A 199 15.93 -1.38 -16.14
N GLU A 200 15.83 -1.71 -17.43
CA GLU A 200 15.36 -0.80 -18.48
C GLU A 200 13.84 -0.53 -18.42
N ALA A 201 13.06 -1.48 -17.90
CA ALA A 201 11.60 -1.41 -17.86
C ALA A 201 11.06 -1.16 -16.44
N PHE A 202 11.72 -1.66 -15.40
CA PHE A 202 11.23 -1.59 -14.03
C PHE A 202 11.53 -0.22 -13.39
N ARG A 203 10.47 0.55 -13.15
CA ARG A 203 10.57 1.95 -12.67
C ARG A 203 10.64 2.09 -11.16
N GLY A 204 10.21 1.08 -10.41
CA GLY A 204 10.21 1.12 -8.95
C GLY A 204 9.04 0.39 -8.31
N THR A 205 8.78 0.70 -7.04
CA THR A 205 7.75 0.06 -6.20
C THR A 205 6.99 1.11 -5.41
N SER A 206 5.71 0.85 -5.13
CA SER A 206 4.95 1.65 -4.19
C SER A 206 5.35 1.46 -2.74
N ASN A 207 5.94 0.31 -2.40
CA ASN A 207 6.35 0.02 -1.03
C ASN A 207 7.57 0.88 -0.63
N VAL A 208 7.39 1.78 0.34
CA VAL A 208 8.40 2.77 0.70
C VAL A 208 9.62 2.12 1.38
N ALA A 209 9.41 1.06 2.16
CA ALA A 209 10.49 0.29 2.77
C ALA A 209 11.36 -0.40 1.70
N LEU A 210 10.74 -1.08 0.72
CA LEU A 210 11.47 -1.72 -0.37
C LEU A 210 12.16 -0.71 -1.28
N ALA A 211 11.53 0.44 -1.54
CA ALA A 211 12.16 1.51 -2.31
C ALA A 211 13.44 2.01 -1.63
N ARG A 212 13.40 2.21 -0.31
CA ARG A 212 14.57 2.58 0.49
C ARG A 212 15.64 1.49 0.51
N GLU A 213 15.25 0.26 0.83
CA GLU A 213 16.16 -0.88 1.00
C GLU A 213 16.90 -1.24 -0.30
N LEU A 214 16.19 -1.24 -1.43
CA LEU A 214 16.72 -1.62 -2.73
C LEU A 214 17.21 -0.42 -3.56
N ASN A 215 17.23 0.78 -2.98
CA ASN A 215 17.58 2.04 -3.65
C ASN A 215 16.80 2.24 -4.97
N LEU A 216 15.50 1.97 -4.93
CA LEU A 216 14.57 2.14 -6.04
C LEU A 216 13.78 3.44 -5.91
N THR A 217 13.20 3.90 -7.01
CA THR A 217 12.28 5.04 -6.96
C THR A 217 10.97 4.60 -6.28
N PRO A 218 10.53 5.28 -5.21
CA PRO A 218 9.19 5.05 -4.65
C PRO A 218 8.14 5.62 -5.61
N ILE A 219 7.18 4.78 -6.03
CA ILE A 219 6.15 5.13 -7.00
C ILE A 219 4.80 5.23 -6.31
N GLY A 220 4.10 6.35 -6.50
CA GLY A 220 2.78 6.55 -5.93
C GLY A 220 1.98 7.53 -6.75
N THR A 221 0.69 7.25 -6.91
CA THR A 221 -0.29 8.16 -7.49
C THR A 221 -1.27 8.59 -6.39
N MET A 222 -2.33 9.33 -6.73
CA MET A 222 -3.42 9.59 -5.78
C MET A 222 -4.38 8.38 -5.74
N ALA A 223 -4.69 7.87 -4.54
CA ALA A 223 -5.64 6.77 -4.41
C ALA A 223 -7.10 7.24 -4.50
N HIS A 224 -7.99 6.33 -4.91
CA HIS A 224 -9.43 6.55 -5.08
C HIS A 224 -10.11 7.11 -3.83
N GLU A 225 -9.60 6.83 -2.65
CA GLU A 225 -10.11 7.34 -1.38
C GLU A 225 -10.03 8.87 -1.29
N PHE A 226 -8.94 9.48 -1.77
CA PHE A 226 -8.75 10.93 -1.80
C PHE A 226 -9.73 11.62 -2.77
N ILE A 227 -9.95 10.99 -3.93
CA ILE A 227 -10.93 11.44 -4.95
C ILE A 227 -12.37 11.24 -4.45
N ARG A 228 -12.64 10.18 -3.68
CA ARG A 228 -13.99 9.91 -3.14
C ARG A 228 -14.33 10.81 -1.95
N ALA A 229 -13.34 11.19 -1.14
CA ALA A 229 -13.51 12.20 -0.10
C ALA A 229 -13.82 13.57 -0.70
N SER A 230 -13.16 13.94 -1.81
CA SER A 230 -13.43 15.20 -2.55
C SER A 230 -14.79 15.24 -3.24
N SER A 231 -15.36 14.06 -3.52
CA SER A 231 -16.67 13.92 -4.16
C SER A 231 -17.86 13.95 -3.19
N GLY A 232 -17.64 14.15 -1.88
CA GLY A 232 -18.70 14.25 -0.87
C GLY A 232 -19.53 12.98 -0.65
N LYS A 233 -19.05 11.80 -1.09
CA LYS A 233 -19.78 10.51 -0.95
C LYS A 233 -19.56 9.80 0.39
N TYR A 234 -18.87 10.46 1.31
CA TYR A 234 -18.80 10.13 2.74
C TYR A 234 -19.17 11.38 3.53
N THR A 235 -19.71 11.18 4.73
CA THR A 235 -19.92 12.22 5.76
C THR A 235 -18.55 12.69 6.29
N THR A 236 -17.74 13.28 5.42
CA THR A 236 -16.57 14.08 5.78
C THR A 236 -17.01 15.54 5.78
N THR A 237 -16.90 16.21 6.91
CA THR A 237 -17.21 17.65 7.10
C THR A 237 -16.20 18.59 6.42
N ALA A 238 -15.44 18.10 5.44
CA ALA A 238 -14.50 18.87 4.64
C ALA A 238 -15.21 19.36 3.37
N SER A 239 -15.19 20.67 3.12
CA SER A 239 -15.87 21.26 1.97
C SER A 239 -15.25 20.79 0.65
N CYS A 240 -16.08 20.42 -0.35
CA CYS A 240 -15.62 19.91 -1.64
C CYS A 240 -14.65 20.86 -2.38
N ALA A 241 -14.72 22.17 -2.12
CA ALA A 241 -13.90 23.18 -2.79
C ALA A 241 -12.42 23.15 -2.40
N GLU A 242 -12.10 22.75 -1.16
CA GLU A 242 -10.71 22.72 -0.68
C GLU A 242 -9.96 21.49 -1.20
N MET A 243 -10.66 20.36 -1.38
CA MET A 243 -10.06 19.15 -1.93
C MET A 243 -9.69 19.26 -3.42
N ASP A 244 -10.46 20.01 -4.22
CA ASP A 244 -10.14 20.28 -5.62
C ASP A 244 -8.85 21.11 -5.79
N SER A 245 -8.58 22.04 -4.86
CA SER A 245 -7.34 22.82 -4.82
C SER A 245 -6.11 21.94 -4.52
N ILE A 246 -6.23 20.99 -3.58
CA ILE A 246 -5.15 20.05 -3.23
C ILE A 246 -4.89 19.05 -4.38
N LEU A 247 -5.96 18.60 -5.05
CA LEU A 247 -5.86 17.81 -6.28
C LEU A 247 -5.11 18.60 -7.37
N SER A 248 -5.36 19.90 -7.51
CA SER A 248 -4.70 20.75 -8.51
C SER A 248 -3.20 20.96 -8.27
N SER A 249 -2.77 21.06 -7.00
CA SER A 249 -1.36 21.24 -6.63
C SER A 249 -0.57 19.92 -6.72
N SER A 250 -1.18 18.80 -6.35
CA SER A 250 -0.59 17.45 -6.45
C SER A 250 -0.51 16.94 -7.91
N ARG A 251 -1.39 17.43 -8.79
CA ARG A 251 -1.34 17.17 -10.25
C ARG A 251 -0.02 17.60 -10.90
N ARG A 252 0.67 18.61 -10.37
CA ARG A 252 1.97 19.07 -10.91
C ARG A 252 3.16 18.22 -10.47
N SER A 253 3.05 17.47 -9.37
CA SER A 253 4.17 16.78 -8.74
C SER A 253 4.17 15.25 -8.89
N LEU A 254 3.00 14.62 -9.08
CA LEU A 254 2.84 13.15 -9.12
C LEU A 254 2.39 12.56 -10.47
N GLY A 255 2.13 13.40 -11.49
CA GLY A 255 2.11 13.02 -12.91
C GLY A 255 1.08 11.99 -13.41
N VAL A 256 0.28 11.36 -12.56
CA VAL A 256 -0.69 10.32 -13.00
C VAL A 256 -2.06 10.57 -12.37
N LEU A 257 -3.03 10.91 -13.22
CA LEU A 257 -4.44 11.03 -12.86
C LEU A 257 -5.15 9.71 -13.19
N HIS A 258 -5.88 9.14 -12.22
CA HIS A 258 -6.88 8.13 -12.52
C HIS A 258 -8.19 8.87 -12.78
N ASP A 259 -8.61 8.95 -14.05
CA ASP A 259 -9.91 9.52 -14.45
C ASP A 259 -10.94 8.39 -14.62
N PRO A 260 -11.81 8.15 -13.62
CA PRO A 260 -12.88 7.17 -13.75
C PRO A 260 -14.01 7.64 -14.70
N SER A 261 -14.02 8.89 -15.18
CA SER A 261 -15.07 9.41 -16.08
C SER A 261 -14.89 9.01 -17.55
N ARG A 262 -13.80 8.32 -17.90
CA ARG A 262 -13.53 7.83 -19.27
C ARG A 262 -13.97 6.40 -19.58
N PHE A 263 -14.53 5.68 -18.60
CA PHE A 263 -15.25 4.44 -18.89
C PHE A 263 -16.74 4.73 -19.06
N THR A 264 -17.09 5.24 -20.23
CA THR A 264 -18.45 5.07 -20.75
C THR A 264 -18.66 3.57 -21.02
N PRO A 265 -19.79 2.96 -20.59
CA PRO A 265 -20.17 1.68 -21.13
C PRO A 265 -20.54 1.92 -22.60
N ALA A 266 -19.73 1.39 -23.52
CA ALA A 266 -20.20 1.22 -24.88
C ALA A 266 -21.36 0.23 -24.83
N HIS A 267 -22.56 0.74 -25.10
CA HIS A 267 -23.74 -0.06 -25.37
C HIS A 267 -23.49 -0.98 -26.58
N ALA A 268 -23.65 -2.29 -26.37
CA ALA A 268 -24.33 -3.22 -27.26
C ALA A 268 -24.60 -4.52 -26.47
#